data_AF-A0A4Z0Q721-F1
#
_entry.id   AF-A0A4Z0Q721-F1
#
_cell.length_a   1.000
_cell.length_b   1.000
_cell.length_c   1.000
_cell.angle_alpha   90.00
_cell.angle_beta   90.00
_cell.angle_gamma   90.00
#
_symmetry.space_group_name_H-M   'P 1'
#
loop_
_entity.id
_entity.type
_entity.pdbx_description
1 polymer ?
#
loop_
_entity_poly.entity_id
_entity_poly.type
_entity_poly.pdbx_seq_one_letter_code
_entity_poly.pdbx_strand_id
1 'polypeptide(L)'
;MKLYFRLLWLLLTARFQPKVPVLGPCRTKFRVWPTDLDVLRHLNNGQYLILCDLARMDILVRSGLLAKIKSFAPMAVVAAETIQFSRSLELFETFEIETRALGWDHRLLYLQQQFIRHGQVIATAVVSLRFVKRKGGTADPVEVLAHAGEPTESPALPEWVRAWSQNMRELRAA
;
A
#
# COMPACT_ATOMS: atom_id res chain seq x y z
N MET A 1 -3.63 -3.13 13.69
CA MET A 1 -2.59 -2.16 13.29
C MET A 1 -2.00 -1.55 14.55
N LYS A 2 -0.67 -1.55 14.77
CA LYS A 2 -0.08 -1.07 16.05
C LYS A 2 0.17 0.45 16.08
N LEU A 3 0.21 1.11 14.93
CA LEU A 3 0.62 2.52 14.78
C LEU A 3 -0.56 3.51 14.76
N TYR A 4 -1.48 3.41 15.72
CA TYR A 4 -2.68 4.28 15.76
C TYR A 4 -2.36 5.77 15.82
N PHE A 5 -1.35 6.18 16.59
CA PHE A 5 -0.94 7.59 16.65
C PHE A 5 -0.45 8.11 15.30
N ARG A 6 0.38 7.34 14.58
CA ARG A 6 0.84 7.74 13.24
C ARG A 6 -0.28 7.76 12.23
N LEU A 7 -1.24 6.83 12.33
CA LEU A 7 -2.43 6.86 11.50
C LEU A 7 -3.24 8.12 11.74
N LEU A 8 -3.54 8.44 13.00
CA LEU A 8 -4.26 9.65 13.35
C LEU A 8 -3.54 10.88 12.81
N TRP A 9 -2.22 10.99 13.06
CA TRP A 9 -1.40 12.08 12.54
C TRP A 9 -1.45 12.17 11.02
N LEU A 10 -1.33 11.04 10.32
CA LEU A 10 -1.42 10.97 8.87
C LEU A 10 -2.81 11.43 8.38
N LEU A 11 -3.90 10.96 8.96
CA LEU A 11 -5.26 11.38 8.59
C LEU A 11 -5.52 12.87 8.87
N LEU A 12 -4.93 13.41 9.94
CA LEU A 12 -5.04 14.82 10.29
C LEU A 12 -4.22 15.71 9.32
N THR A 13 -3.05 15.24 8.89
CA THR A 13 -2.13 16.02 8.06
C THR A 13 -2.35 15.84 6.56
N ALA A 14 -2.85 14.68 6.11
CA ALA A 14 -3.07 14.36 4.70
C ALA A 14 -4.01 15.35 4.00
N ARG A 15 -4.98 15.92 4.74
CA ARG A 15 -5.89 16.96 4.21
C ARG A 15 -5.18 18.26 3.82
N PHE A 16 -4.00 18.52 4.40
CA PHE A 16 -3.18 19.71 4.15
C PHE A 16 -2.02 19.42 3.19
N GLN A 17 -1.84 18.16 2.80
CA GLN A 17 -0.84 17.76 1.82
C GLN A 17 -1.39 17.91 0.39
N PRO A 18 -0.53 18.05 -0.63
CA PRO A 18 -0.96 18.08 -2.02
C PRO A 18 -1.73 16.83 -2.41
N LYS A 19 -2.78 17.00 -3.23
CA LYS A 19 -3.51 15.87 -3.83
C LYS A 19 -2.59 15.05 -4.73
N VAL A 20 -2.90 13.76 -4.85
CA VAL A 20 -2.13 12.81 -5.68
C VAL A 20 -3.07 12.06 -6.64
N PRO A 21 -2.58 11.57 -7.78
CA PRO A 21 -3.36 10.69 -8.64
C PRO A 21 -3.76 9.40 -7.91
N VAL A 22 -4.90 8.80 -8.27
CA VAL A 22 -5.37 7.52 -7.69
C VAL A 22 -4.36 6.39 -7.89
N LEU A 23 -3.68 6.35 -9.04
CA LEU A 23 -2.67 5.35 -9.37
C LEU A 23 -1.27 5.70 -8.85
N GLY A 24 -1.12 6.87 -8.22
CA GLY A 24 0.15 7.38 -7.70
C GLY A 24 1.04 8.03 -8.79
N PRO A 25 2.32 8.28 -8.47
CA PRO A 25 2.96 7.96 -7.19
C PRO A 25 2.46 8.86 -6.04
N CYS A 26 2.36 8.28 -4.85
CA CYS A 26 2.16 9.00 -3.59
C CYS A 26 3.36 8.74 -2.68
N ARG A 27 4.03 9.81 -2.24
CA ARG A 27 5.16 9.73 -1.31
C ARG A 27 4.73 10.12 0.10
N THR A 28 4.93 9.20 1.03
CA THR A 28 4.61 9.39 2.45
C THR A 28 5.90 9.37 3.26
N LYS A 29 6.15 10.46 4.01
CA LYS A 29 7.38 10.64 4.81
C LYS A 29 7.24 9.97 6.17
N PHE A 30 8.29 9.28 6.60
CA PHE A 30 8.39 8.65 7.91
C PHE A 30 9.75 8.88 8.55
N ARG A 31 9.80 8.65 9.86
CA ARG A 31 11.02 8.58 10.67
C ARG A 31 10.98 7.29 11.46
N VAL A 32 12.13 6.64 11.63
CA VAL A 32 12.28 5.48 12.52
C VAL A 32 12.30 5.95 13.97
N TRP A 33 11.45 5.35 14.80
CA TRP A 33 11.36 5.64 16.23
C TRP A 33 11.84 4.46 17.07
N PRO A 34 12.17 4.65 18.36
CA PRO A 34 12.62 3.56 19.23
C PRO A 34 11.65 2.37 19.27
N THR A 35 10.34 2.62 19.18
CA THR A 35 9.29 1.57 19.15
C THR A 35 9.28 0.73 17.87
N ASP A 36 10.02 1.14 16.84
CA ASP A 36 10.06 0.47 15.55
C ASP A 36 11.22 -0.54 15.45
N LEU A 37 12.16 -0.48 16.39
CA LEU A 37 13.37 -1.29 16.37
C LEU A 37 13.13 -2.70 16.91
N ASP A 38 13.94 -3.64 16.45
CA ASP A 38 14.10 -4.94 17.08
C ASP A 38 15.38 -5.03 17.93
N VAL A 39 15.70 -6.24 18.40
CA VAL A 39 16.87 -6.53 19.24
C VAL A 39 18.19 -6.21 18.52
N LEU A 40 18.22 -6.27 17.18
CA LEU A 40 19.38 -5.95 16.36
C LEU A 40 19.50 -4.44 16.08
N ARG A 41 18.64 -3.61 16.70
CA ARG A 41 18.65 -2.14 16.63
C ARG A 41 18.42 -1.57 15.22
N HIS A 42 17.83 -2.35 14.32
CA HIS A 42 17.32 -1.85 13.05
C HIS A 42 15.78 -1.92 13.04
N LEU A 43 15.19 -1.24 12.06
CA LEU A 43 13.75 -1.32 11.82
C LEU A 43 13.33 -2.79 11.72
N ASN A 44 12.39 -3.20 12.55
CA ASN A 44 11.89 -4.56 12.56
C ASN A 44 11.26 -4.91 11.20
N ASN A 45 11.54 -6.11 10.68
CA ASN A 45 11.04 -6.54 9.36
C ASN A 45 9.51 -6.44 9.21
N GLY A 46 8.75 -6.81 10.25
CA GLY A 46 7.29 -6.68 10.26
C GLY A 46 6.82 -5.23 10.27
N GLN A 47 7.64 -4.31 10.78
CA GLN A 47 7.32 -2.90 10.83
C GLN A 47 7.30 -2.26 9.44
N TYR A 48 8.09 -2.76 8.48
CA TYR A 48 8.00 -2.32 7.08
C TYR A 48 6.58 -2.50 6.53
N LEU A 49 5.98 -3.68 6.73
CA LEU A 49 4.63 -3.97 6.22
C LEU A 49 3.54 -3.14 6.93
N ILE A 50 3.70 -2.89 8.24
CA ILE A 50 2.81 -1.99 8.99
C ILE A 50 2.94 -0.54 8.49
N LEU A 51 4.13 -0.08 8.10
CA LEU A 51 4.32 1.24 7.49
C LEU A 51 3.74 1.31 6.07
N CYS A 52 3.79 0.20 5.32
CA CYS A 52 3.12 0.08 4.03
C CYS A 52 1.61 0.29 4.16
N ASP A 53 0.94 -0.22 5.21
CA ASP A 53 -0.48 0.08 5.49
C ASP A 53 -0.75 1.58 5.61
N LEU A 54 0.10 2.30 6.33
CA LEU A 54 -0.04 3.74 6.51
C LEU A 54 0.14 4.49 5.18
N ALA A 55 1.14 4.11 4.37
CA ALA A 55 1.35 4.71 3.06
C ALA A 55 0.20 4.42 2.08
N ARG A 56 -0.42 3.22 2.16
CA ARG A 56 -1.65 2.90 1.41
C ARG A 56 -2.82 3.77 1.85
N MET A 57 -2.94 4.06 3.14
CA MET A 57 -3.96 5.00 3.62
C MET A 57 -3.72 6.42 3.09
N ASP A 58 -2.46 6.86 3.01
CA ASP A 58 -2.12 8.20 2.51
C ASP A 58 -2.58 8.40 1.06
N ILE A 59 -2.27 7.46 0.16
CA ILE A 59 -2.72 7.56 -1.24
C ILE A 59 -4.24 7.51 -1.35
N LEU A 60 -4.94 6.67 -0.55
CA LEU A 60 -6.40 6.61 -0.55
C LEU A 60 -7.04 7.94 -0.12
N VAL A 61 -6.47 8.60 0.89
CA VAL A 61 -6.99 9.88 1.39
C VAL A 61 -6.65 11.02 0.43
N ARG A 62 -5.39 11.15 0.02
CA ARG A 62 -4.91 12.29 -0.79
C ARG A 62 -5.37 12.23 -2.25
N SER A 63 -5.71 11.06 -2.78
CA SER A 63 -6.38 10.94 -4.08
C SER A 63 -7.89 11.18 -4.01
N GLY A 64 -8.47 11.22 -2.81
CA GLY A 64 -9.91 11.29 -2.61
C GLY A 64 -10.64 9.96 -2.89
N LEU A 65 -9.93 8.90 -3.30
CA LEU A 65 -10.53 7.60 -3.56
C LEU A 65 -11.27 7.06 -2.34
N LEU A 66 -10.71 7.23 -1.13
CA LEU A 66 -11.36 6.79 0.11
C LEU A 66 -12.77 7.36 0.25
N ALA A 67 -12.94 8.66 0.03
CA ALA A 67 -14.24 9.32 0.15
C ALA A 67 -15.24 8.80 -0.89
N LYS A 68 -14.78 8.54 -2.11
CA LYS A 68 -15.58 8.04 -3.23
C LYS A 68 -16.07 6.61 -3.00
N ILE A 69 -15.24 5.73 -2.44
CA ILE A 69 -15.55 4.29 -2.34
C ILE A 69 -16.09 3.85 -0.97
N LYS A 70 -16.07 4.72 0.06
CA LYS A 70 -16.44 4.35 1.45
C LYS A 70 -17.89 3.85 1.60
N SER A 71 -18.80 4.30 0.76
CA SER A 71 -20.20 3.83 0.75
C SER A 71 -20.36 2.44 0.10
N PHE A 72 -19.46 2.09 -0.82
CA PHE A 72 -19.53 0.88 -1.64
C PHE A 72 -18.57 -0.22 -1.17
N ALA A 73 -17.27 0.05 -1.21
CA ALA A 73 -16.20 -0.86 -0.86
C ALA A 73 -15.19 -0.18 0.08
N PRO A 74 -15.54 0.00 1.37
CA PRO A 74 -14.75 0.81 2.31
C PRO A 74 -13.40 0.20 2.69
N MET A 75 -13.18 -1.07 2.38
CA MET A 75 -12.02 -1.82 2.84
C MET A 75 -11.35 -2.55 1.69
N ALA A 76 -10.02 -2.48 1.68
CA ALA A 76 -9.16 -3.35 0.91
C ALA A 76 -8.36 -4.22 1.88
N VAL A 77 -8.41 -5.53 1.66
CA VAL A 77 -7.72 -6.52 2.50
C VAL A 77 -6.54 -7.08 1.71
N VAL A 78 -5.39 -7.21 2.36
CA VAL A 78 -4.21 -7.85 1.79
C VAL A 78 -4.52 -9.32 1.51
N ALA A 79 -4.42 -9.73 0.25
CA ALA A 79 -4.57 -11.12 -0.17
C ALA A 79 -3.23 -11.86 -0.13
N ALA A 80 -2.16 -11.19 -0.56
CA ALA A 80 -0.78 -11.63 -0.48
C ALA A 80 0.15 -10.42 -0.60
N GLU A 81 1.30 -10.47 0.03
CA GLU A 81 2.36 -9.47 -0.14
C GLU A 81 3.74 -10.13 -0.12
N THR A 82 4.69 -9.52 -0.80
CA THR A 82 6.11 -9.89 -0.78
C THR A 82 6.94 -8.64 -0.60
N ILE A 83 8.11 -8.78 0.02
CA ILE A 83 9.02 -7.67 0.26
C ILE A 83 10.46 -8.14 0.10
N GLN A 84 11.24 -7.34 -0.62
CA GLN A 84 12.69 -7.49 -0.74
C GLN A 84 13.37 -6.40 0.10
N PHE A 85 14.29 -6.82 0.97
CA PHE A 85 15.13 -5.93 1.76
C PHE A 85 16.52 -5.83 1.11
N SER A 86 16.97 -4.61 0.86
CA SER A 86 18.31 -4.34 0.30
C SER A 86 19.23 -3.69 1.32
N ARG A 87 18.71 -2.81 2.17
CA ARG A 87 19.45 -2.12 3.25
C ARG A 87 18.55 -1.90 4.46
N SER A 88 19.16 -1.88 5.64
CA SER A 88 18.47 -1.61 6.89
C SER A 88 18.23 -0.12 7.12
N LEU A 89 17.19 0.19 7.88
CA LEU A 89 16.90 1.50 8.44
C LEU A 89 17.27 1.53 9.93
N GLU A 90 17.97 2.57 10.34
CA GLU A 90 18.46 2.79 11.70
C GLU A 90 17.61 3.83 12.45
N LEU A 91 17.84 3.92 13.77
CA LEU A 91 17.13 4.84 14.64
C LEU A 91 17.22 6.30 14.13
N PHE A 92 16.07 6.99 14.13
CA PHE A 92 15.91 8.40 13.71
C PHE A 92 16.17 8.72 12.24
N GLU A 93 16.58 7.74 11.43
CA GLU A 93 16.64 7.92 9.99
C GLU A 93 15.25 8.29 9.44
N THR A 94 15.25 9.23 8.49
CA THR A 94 14.05 9.63 7.75
C THR A 94 14.06 9.00 6.37
N PHE A 95 12.90 8.55 5.93
CA PHE A 95 12.73 7.89 4.64
C PHE A 95 11.33 8.19 4.09
N GLU A 96 11.14 7.86 2.82
CA GLU A 96 9.85 7.98 2.14
C GLU A 96 9.37 6.60 1.70
N ILE A 97 8.06 6.37 1.73
CA ILE A 97 7.44 5.26 1.02
C ILE A 97 6.74 5.82 -0.20
N GLU A 98 7.23 5.48 -1.39
CA GLU A 98 6.56 5.77 -2.65
C GLU A 98 5.60 4.62 -2.99
N THR A 99 4.30 4.91 -2.97
CA THR A 99 3.23 3.97 -3.29
C THR A 99 2.66 4.28 -4.67
N ARG A 100 2.57 3.27 -5.54
CA ARG A 100 1.95 3.37 -6.87
C ARG A 100 1.19 2.10 -7.23
N ALA A 101 0.15 2.23 -8.05
CA ALA A 101 -0.52 1.08 -8.62
C ALA A 101 0.31 0.48 -9.77
N LEU A 102 0.45 -0.84 -9.78
CA LEU A 102 1.03 -1.58 -10.90
C LEU A 102 -0.03 -1.96 -11.94
N GLY A 103 -1.29 -2.09 -11.50
CA GLY A 103 -2.43 -2.51 -12.29
C GLY A 103 -3.36 -3.40 -11.47
N TRP A 104 -4.34 -4.00 -12.12
CA TRP A 104 -5.31 -4.90 -11.51
C TRP A 104 -5.72 -6.01 -12.47
N ASP A 105 -6.21 -7.10 -11.91
CA ASP A 105 -6.97 -8.11 -12.64
C ASP A 105 -8.43 -8.12 -12.15
N HIS A 106 -9.20 -9.14 -12.55
CA HIS A 106 -10.61 -9.31 -12.19
C HIS A 106 -10.87 -9.62 -10.69
N ARG A 107 -9.83 -9.64 -9.85
CA ARG A 107 -9.95 -9.99 -8.42
C ARG A 107 -9.15 -9.08 -7.51
N LEU A 108 -7.98 -8.62 -7.97
CA LEU A 108 -6.94 -8.05 -7.14
C LEU A 108 -6.36 -6.79 -7.76
N LEU A 109 -6.19 -5.77 -6.91
CA LEU A 109 -5.39 -4.59 -7.19
C LEU A 109 -3.95 -4.83 -6.73
N TYR A 110 -2.97 -4.49 -7.57
CA TYR A 110 -1.55 -4.65 -7.27
C TYR A 110 -0.91 -3.29 -7.03
N LEU A 111 -0.26 -3.11 -5.88
CA LEU A 111 0.50 -1.91 -5.55
C LEU A 111 1.98 -2.24 -5.35
N GLN A 112 2.84 -1.33 -5.76
CA GLN A 112 4.25 -1.30 -5.40
C GLN A 112 4.50 -0.22 -4.35
N GLN A 113 5.32 -0.57 -3.35
CA GLN A 113 5.72 0.35 -2.28
C GLN A 113 7.23 0.30 -2.11
N GLN A 114 7.91 1.39 -2.47
CA GLN A 114 9.36 1.51 -2.37
C GLN A 114 9.76 2.38 -1.19
N PHE A 115 10.65 1.84 -0.35
CA PHE A 115 11.27 2.57 0.73
C PHE A 115 12.50 3.28 0.17
N ILE A 116 12.52 4.61 0.27
CA ILE A 116 13.54 5.46 -0.31
C ILE A 116 14.23 6.25 0.81
N ARG A 117 15.54 6.08 0.95
CA ARG A 117 16.39 6.86 1.88
C ARG A 117 17.49 7.53 1.07
N HIS A 118 17.61 8.85 1.18
CA HIS A 118 18.61 9.65 0.44
C HIS A 118 18.64 9.35 -1.07
N GLY A 119 17.45 9.20 -1.69
CA GLY A 119 17.31 8.89 -3.11
C GLY A 119 17.60 7.44 -3.52
N GLN A 120 17.95 6.56 -2.57
CA GLN A 120 18.21 5.15 -2.83
C GLN A 120 17.05 4.27 -2.36
N VAL A 121 16.66 3.30 -3.20
CA VAL A 121 15.69 2.26 -2.81
C VAL A 121 16.39 1.28 -1.87
N ILE A 122 15.83 1.12 -0.68
CA ILE A 122 16.39 0.25 0.38
C ILE A 122 15.52 -0.98 0.66
N ALA A 123 14.24 -0.93 0.30
CA ALA A 123 13.33 -2.06 0.31
C ALA A 123 12.22 -1.84 -0.72
N THR A 124 11.70 -2.91 -1.30
CA THR A 124 10.57 -2.88 -2.23
C THR A 124 9.56 -3.93 -1.82
N ALA A 125 8.32 -3.50 -1.58
CA ALA A 125 7.19 -4.38 -1.36
C ALA A 125 6.23 -4.36 -2.57
N VAL A 126 5.63 -5.51 -2.85
CA VAL A 126 4.46 -5.61 -3.72
C VAL A 126 3.35 -6.32 -2.99
N VAL A 127 2.15 -5.75 -3.08
CA VAL A 127 0.97 -6.21 -2.38
C VAL A 127 -0.17 -6.39 -3.36
N SER A 128 -0.93 -7.47 -3.17
CA SER A 128 -2.21 -7.72 -3.83
C SER A 128 -3.34 -7.47 -2.83
N LEU A 129 -4.32 -6.68 -3.27
CA LEU A 129 -5.42 -6.19 -2.44
C LEU A 129 -6.75 -6.65 -3.02
N ARG A 130 -7.63 -7.11 -2.14
CA ARG A 130 -9.01 -7.44 -2.48
C ARG A 130 -9.96 -6.45 -1.83
N PHE A 131 -10.86 -5.87 -2.61
CA PHE A 131 -11.90 -4.99 -2.07
C PHE A 131 -13.07 -5.79 -1.47
N VAL A 132 -13.59 -5.30 -0.35
CA VAL A 132 -14.73 -5.89 0.37
C VAL A 132 -15.90 -4.92 0.33
N LYS A 133 -17.04 -5.39 -0.18
CA LYS A 133 -18.28 -4.61 -0.25
C LYS A 133 -18.83 -4.37 1.15
N ARG A 134 -19.42 -3.20 1.38
CA ARG A 134 -20.05 -2.84 2.67
C ARG A 134 -21.15 -3.83 3.08
N LYS A 135 -21.89 -4.38 2.12
CA LYS A 135 -22.98 -5.35 2.34
C LYS A 135 -22.51 -6.81 2.39
N GLY A 136 -21.19 -7.05 2.46
CA GLY A 136 -20.61 -8.39 2.38
C GLY A 136 -20.27 -8.80 0.95
N GLY A 137 -19.34 -9.74 0.81
CA GLY A 137 -18.78 -10.16 -0.46
C GLY A 137 -17.63 -9.28 -0.95
N THR A 138 -17.13 -9.59 -2.14
CA THR A 138 -15.95 -8.96 -2.75
C THR A 138 -16.36 -8.02 -3.87
N ALA A 139 -15.57 -6.97 -4.10
CA ALA A 139 -15.68 -6.11 -5.29
C ALA A 139 -14.44 -6.30 -6.17
N ASP A 140 -14.68 -6.34 -7.48
CA ASP A 140 -13.62 -6.29 -8.48
C ASP A 140 -13.02 -4.87 -8.51
N PRO A 141 -11.69 -4.71 -8.68
CA PRO A 141 -11.07 -3.40 -8.87
C PRO A 141 -11.75 -2.51 -9.92
N VAL A 142 -12.20 -3.08 -11.05
CA VAL A 142 -12.95 -2.38 -12.09
C VAL A 142 -14.26 -1.81 -11.57
N GLU A 143 -15.03 -2.57 -10.78
CA GLU A 143 -16.27 -2.07 -10.16
C GLU A 143 -15.99 -0.89 -9.22
N VAL A 144 -14.91 -0.98 -8.45
CA VAL A 144 -14.52 0.05 -7.48
C VAL A 144 -14.05 1.33 -8.18
N LEU A 145 -13.24 1.20 -9.23
CA LEU A 145 -12.75 2.34 -10.02
C LEU A 145 -13.89 2.99 -10.81
N ALA A 146 -14.79 2.20 -11.41
CA ALA A 146 -15.99 2.70 -12.07
C ALA A 146 -16.88 3.48 -11.08
N HIS A 147 -17.10 2.95 -9.88
CA HIS A 147 -17.86 3.65 -8.83
C HIS A 147 -17.19 4.98 -8.42
N ALA A 148 -15.87 5.04 -8.44
CA ALA A 148 -15.09 6.23 -8.15
C ALA A 148 -15.01 7.24 -9.33
N GLY A 149 -15.54 6.89 -10.50
CA GLY A 149 -15.38 7.69 -11.72
C GLY A 149 -13.93 7.78 -12.19
N GLU A 150 -13.14 6.73 -11.94
CA GLU A 150 -11.74 6.62 -12.35
C GLU A 150 -11.61 5.72 -13.59
N PRO A 151 -10.51 5.83 -14.35
CA PRO A 151 -10.24 4.93 -15.47
C PRO A 151 -10.27 3.46 -15.04
N THR A 152 -10.98 2.64 -15.80
CA THR A 152 -11.18 1.21 -15.53
C THR A 152 -10.21 0.31 -16.27
N GLU A 153 -9.52 0.85 -17.27
CA GLU A 153 -8.49 0.14 -18.02
C GLU A 153 -7.23 -0.03 -17.17
N SER A 154 -6.86 -1.28 -16.90
CA SER A 154 -5.65 -1.57 -16.14
C SER A 154 -4.41 -1.32 -17.00
N PRO A 155 -3.36 -0.69 -16.44
CA PRO A 155 -2.02 -0.80 -16.97
C PRO A 155 -1.61 -2.27 -17.15
N ALA A 156 -0.75 -2.53 -18.14
CA ALA A 156 -0.18 -3.85 -18.34
C ALA A 156 0.69 -4.24 -17.13
N LEU A 157 0.28 -5.27 -16.41
CA LEU A 157 1.05 -5.77 -15.27
C LEU A 157 2.44 -6.27 -15.74
N PRO A 158 3.50 -6.05 -14.95
CA PRO A 158 4.78 -6.73 -15.21
C PRO A 158 4.62 -8.24 -15.13
N GLU A 159 5.33 -8.98 -15.98
CA GLU A 159 5.21 -10.45 -16.06
C GLU A 159 5.48 -11.14 -14.72
N TRP A 160 6.50 -10.67 -14.00
CA TRP A 160 6.85 -11.23 -12.70
C TRP A 160 5.72 -11.07 -11.66
N VAL A 161 4.90 -10.00 -11.74
CA VAL A 161 3.75 -9.78 -10.84
C VAL A 161 2.63 -10.76 -11.18
N ARG A 162 2.38 -11.02 -12.47
CA ARG A 162 1.42 -12.03 -12.91
C ARG A 162 1.82 -13.42 -12.41
N ALA A 163 3.07 -13.81 -12.64
CA ALA A 163 3.62 -15.08 -12.18
C ALA A 163 3.57 -15.20 -10.64
N TRP A 164 3.99 -14.17 -9.92
CA TRP A 164 3.91 -14.13 -8.46
C TRP A 164 2.47 -14.30 -7.96
N SER A 165 1.52 -13.56 -8.54
CA SER A 165 0.10 -13.67 -8.17
C SER A 165 -0.46 -15.08 -8.42
N GLN A 166 -0.07 -15.70 -9.53
CA GLN A 166 -0.44 -17.09 -9.81
C GLN A 166 0.11 -18.06 -8.76
N ASN A 167 1.39 -17.94 -8.42
CA ASN A 167 2.02 -18.77 -7.37
C ASN A 167 1.34 -18.59 -6.02
N MET A 168 0.92 -17.37 -5.65
CA MET A 168 0.20 -17.12 -4.40
C MET A 168 -1.21 -17.74 -4.40
N ARG A 169 -1.85 -17.88 -5.56
CA ARG A 169 -3.14 -18.58 -5.68
C ARG A 169 -2.97 -20.09 -5.50
N GLU A 170 -1.93 -20.65 -6.10
CA GLU A 170 -1.59 -22.07 -5.94
C GLU A 170 -1.24 -22.39 -4.50
N LEU A 171 -0.42 -21.55 -3.85
CA LEU A 171 -0.09 -21.67 -2.42
C LEU A 171 -1.33 -21.67 -1.52
N ARG A 172 -2.36 -20.89 -1.86
CA ARG A 172 -3.61 -20.86 -1.09
C ARG A 172 -4.48 -22.10 -1.28
N ALA A 173 -4.32 -22.80 -2.41
CA ALA A 173 -5.10 -23.99 -2.75
C ALA A 173 -4.44 -25.29 -2.28
N ALA A 174 -3.13 -25.27 -2.02
CA ALA A 174 -2.38 -26.35 -1.38
C ALA A 174 -2.69 -26.46 0.11
#